data_AF-A0A350YZA6-F1
#
_entry.id   AF-A0A350YZA6-F1
#
_cell.length_a   1.000
_cell.length_b   1.000
_cell.length_c   1.000
_cell.angle_alpha   90.00
_cell.angle_beta   90.00
_cell.angle_gamma   90.00
#
_symmetry.space_group_name_H-M   'P 1'
#
loop_
_entity.id
_entity.type
_entity.pdbx_description
1 polymer ?
#
loop_
_entity_poly.entity_id
_entity_poly.type
_entity_poly.pdbx_seq_one_letter_code
_entity_poly.pdbx_strand_id
1 'polypeptide(L)'
;MQYNKHPLFFDKDLLQVAEALTSLGYGSDSRFAPTLDLIRQKQDEQHRWKLEYAYGSKTWGNYGMRGKPNKWVTLRALRVNKKAYSTL
;
A
#
# COMPACT_ATOMS: atom_id res chain seq x y z
N MET A 1 -32.30 6.37 -18.97
CA MET A 1 -31.01 7.09 -19.09
C MET A 1 -29.89 6.12 -18.79
N GLN A 2 -28.99 5.90 -19.75
CA GLN A 2 -27.87 4.96 -19.66
C GLN A 2 -26.83 5.43 -18.63
N TYR A 3 -26.50 4.58 -17.66
CA TYR A 3 -25.32 4.76 -16.82
C TYR A 3 -24.16 3.94 -17.43
N ASN A 4 -23.37 4.55 -18.30
CA ASN A 4 -22.10 3.98 -18.75
C ASN A 4 -21.10 4.07 -17.59
N LYS A 5 -20.97 2.99 -16.81
CA LYS A 5 -19.95 2.85 -15.77
C LYS A 5 -18.82 1.96 -16.30
N HIS A 6 -17.95 2.55 -17.11
CA HIS A 6 -16.57 2.06 -17.32
C HIS A 6 -15.90 1.88 -15.93
N PRO A 7 -14.99 0.90 -15.71
CA PRO A 7 -14.86 0.25 -14.40
C PRO A 7 -14.56 1.28 -13.30
N LEU A 8 -15.54 1.51 -12.42
CA LEU A 8 -15.54 2.53 -11.36
C LEU A 8 -14.63 2.21 -10.17
N PHE A 9 -13.57 1.43 -10.36
CA PHE A 9 -12.67 1.00 -9.29
C PHE A 9 -11.24 1.45 -9.58
N PHE A 10 -11.06 2.77 -9.70
CA PHE A 10 -9.73 3.40 -9.77
C PHE A 10 -9.25 3.90 -8.40
N ASP A 11 -9.66 3.25 -7.32
CA ASP A 11 -8.99 3.37 -6.02
C ASP A 11 -7.73 2.50 -6.09
N LYS A 12 -6.69 2.95 -6.80
CA LYS A 12 -5.43 2.19 -6.88
C LYS A 12 -4.70 2.28 -5.55
N ASP A 13 -4.48 1.11 -4.97
CA ASP A 13 -3.67 0.94 -3.77
C ASP A 13 -2.19 1.20 -4.08
N LEU A 14 -1.64 2.26 -3.48
CA LEU A 14 -0.23 2.64 -3.63
C LEU A 14 0.72 1.49 -3.26
N LEU A 15 0.39 0.69 -2.24
CA LEU A 15 1.22 -0.46 -1.85
C LEU A 15 1.24 -1.53 -2.94
N GLN A 16 0.17 -1.69 -3.73
CA GLN A 16 0.16 -2.65 -4.83
C GLN A 16 1.16 -2.26 -5.92
N VAL A 17 1.21 -0.97 -6.28
CA VAL A 17 2.20 -0.46 -7.25
C VAL A 17 3.61 -0.59 -6.68
N ALA A 18 3.81 -0.22 -5.41
CA ALA A 18 5.11 -0.30 -4.77
C ALA A 18 5.64 -1.75 -4.67
N GLU A 19 4.76 -2.70 -4.35
CA GLU A 19 5.10 -4.13 -4.34
C GLU A 19 5.51 -4.63 -5.72
N ALA A 20 4.80 -4.24 -6.78
CA ALA A 20 5.15 -4.63 -8.14
C ALA A 20 6.52 -4.07 -8.55
N LEU A 21 6.74 -2.77 -8.37
CA LEU A 21 7.99 -2.11 -8.77
C LEU A 21 9.21 -2.64 -7.99
N THR A 22 9.08 -2.79 -6.67
CA THR A 22 10.18 -3.37 -5.86
C THR A 22 10.44 -4.83 -6.20
N SER A 23 9.41 -5.61 -6.56
CA SER A 23 9.59 -7.00 -6.99
C SER A 23 10.30 -7.14 -8.33
N LEU A 24 10.22 -6.12 -9.18
CA LEU A 24 10.92 -6.05 -10.47
C LEU A 24 12.33 -5.44 -10.36
N GLY A 25 12.81 -5.11 -9.15
CA GLY A 25 14.14 -4.56 -8.93
C GLY A 25 14.24 -3.03 -9.05
N TYR A 26 13.12 -2.32 -9.23
CA TYR A 26 13.12 -0.84 -9.31
C TYR A 26 13.16 -0.14 -7.94
N GLY A 27 13.52 -0.85 -6.87
CA GLY A 27 13.59 -0.28 -5.51
C GLY A 27 14.60 0.86 -5.38
N SER A 28 15.65 0.87 -6.20
CA SER A 28 16.71 1.88 -6.19
C SER A 28 16.52 2.98 -7.24
N ASP A 29 15.42 2.99 -8.00
CA ASP A 29 15.17 4.04 -9.00
C ASP A 29 14.86 5.36 -8.29
N SER A 30 15.59 6.43 -8.63
CA SER A 30 15.46 7.74 -7.98
C SER A 30 14.06 8.35 -8.14
N ARG A 31 13.34 8.01 -9.21
CA ARG A 31 11.96 8.47 -9.43
C ARG A 31 10.97 7.77 -8.51
N PHE A 32 11.34 6.61 -7.99
CA PHE A 32 10.53 5.83 -7.06
C PHE A 32 10.78 6.19 -5.58
N ALA A 33 11.89 6.87 -5.28
CA ALA A 33 12.24 7.31 -3.93
C ALA A 33 11.12 8.09 -3.20
N PRO A 34 10.40 9.06 -3.81
CA PRO A 34 9.31 9.77 -3.12
C PRO A 34 8.17 8.84 -2.67
N THR A 35 7.93 7.75 -3.41
CA THR A 35 6.92 6.76 -3.02
C THR A 35 7.36 5.96 -1.81
N LEU A 36 8.62 5.55 -1.77
CA LEU A 36 9.21 4.84 -0.63
C LEU A 36 9.25 5.73 0.63
N ASP A 37 9.60 7.00 0.46
CA ASP A 37 9.59 7.99 1.55
C ASP A 37 8.19 8.19 2.11
N LEU A 38 7.17 8.30 1.25
CA LEU A 38 5.77 8.41 1.70
C LEU A 38 5.34 7.17 2.50
N ILE A 39 5.71 5.96 2.05
CA ILE A 39 5.44 4.72 2.80
C ILE A 39 6.13 4.78 4.15
N ARG A 40 7.41 5.16 4.20
CA ARG A 40 8.19 5.24 5.45
C ARG A 40 7.64 6.27 6.43
N GLN A 41 7.25 7.45 5.96
CA GLN A 41 6.68 8.52 6.80
C GLN A 41 5.37 8.11 7.50
N LYS A 42 4.64 7.13 6.95
CA LYS A 42 3.40 6.60 7.53
C LYS A 42 3.62 5.50 8.58
N GLN A 43 4.87 5.08 8.80
CA GLN A 43 5.24 4.10 9.81
C GLN A 43 5.06 4.68 11.22
N ASP A 44 4.41 3.95 12.13
CA ASP A 44 4.36 4.30 13.54
C ASP A 44 5.64 3.87 14.30
N GLU A 45 5.75 4.31 15.55
CA GLU A 45 6.89 4.00 16.44
C GLU A 45 7.08 2.50 16.71
N GLN A 46 6.06 1.67 16.46
CA GLN A 46 6.11 0.21 16.61
C GLN A 46 6.29 -0.50 15.27
N HIS A 47 6.71 0.23 14.23
CA HIS A 47 6.93 -0.27 12.88
C HIS A 47 5.66 -0.82 12.19
N ARG A 48 4.51 -0.19 12.41
CA ARG A 48 3.21 -0.57 11.82
C ARG A 48 2.61 0.53 10.97
N TRP A 49 1.64 0.15 10.14
CA TRP A 49 0.89 1.04 9.27
C TRP A 49 -0.61 0.94 9.52
N LYS A 50 -1.29 2.09 9.42
CA LYS A 50 -2.73 2.20 9.64
C LYS A 50 -3.51 1.73 8.40
N LEU A 51 -4.72 1.21 8.61
CA LEU A 51 -5.70 1.00 7.55
C LEU A 51 -6.36 2.35 7.19
N GLU A 52 -5.83 3.07 6.20
CA GLU A 52 -6.37 4.39 5.81
C GLU A 52 -7.64 4.27 4.96
N TYR A 53 -7.72 3.23 4.13
CA TYR A 53 -8.90 2.91 3.35
C TYR A 53 -9.49 1.57 3.78
N ALA A 54 -10.73 1.59 4.25
CA ALA A 54 -11.50 0.39 4.55
C ALA A 54 -12.60 0.24 3.50
N TYR A 55 -12.68 -0.92 2.86
CA TYR A 55 -13.70 -1.25 1.85
C TYR A 55 -15.11 -1.33 2.42
N GLY A 56 -15.28 -1.34 3.76
CA GLY A 56 -16.59 -1.32 4.41
C GLY A 56 -17.46 -2.50 3.96
N SER A 57 -18.71 -2.22 3.59
CA SER A 57 -19.66 -3.21 3.05
C SER A 57 -19.48 -3.52 1.56
N LYS A 58 -18.43 -3.00 0.91
CA LYS A 58 -18.15 -3.28 -0.51
C LYS A 58 -17.57 -4.67 -0.74
N THR A 59 -17.19 -5.38 0.32
CA THR A 59 -16.66 -6.76 0.26
C THR A 59 -17.25 -7.61 1.38
N TRP A 60 -17.12 -8.93 1.24
CA TRP A 60 -17.66 -9.93 2.18
C TRP A 60 -16.85 -10.07 3.49
N GLY A 61 -15.76 -9.33 3.65
CA GLY A 61 -14.80 -9.51 4.74
C GLY A 61 -14.56 -8.23 5.56
N ASN A 62 -14.28 -8.39 6.85
CA ASN A 62 -13.81 -7.31 7.71
C ASN A 62 -12.28 -7.37 7.85
N TYR A 63 -11.61 -6.37 7.30
CA TYR A 63 -10.14 -6.28 7.29
C TYR A 63 -9.57 -5.39 8.39
N GLY A 64 -10.40 -4.93 9.33
CA GLY A 64 -10.01 -4.11 10.47
C GLY A 64 -10.65 -2.71 10.48
N MET A 65 -10.36 -1.96 11.54
CA MET A 65 -10.90 -0.61 11.72
C MET A 65 -10.06 0.43 10.98
N ARG A 66 -10.73 1.35 10.28
CA ARG A 66 -10.07 2.48 9.62
C ARG A 66 -9.30 3.31 10.65
N GLY A 67 -8.09 3.74 10.29
CA GLY A 67 -7.20 4.56 11.11
C GLY A 67 -6.46 3.80 12.22
N LYS A 68 -6.72 2.50 12.40
CA LYS A 68 -5.98 1.67 13.36
C LYS A 68 -4.83 0.91 12.67
N PRO A 69 -3.74 0.60 13.40
CA PRO A 69 -2.68 -0.27 12.89
C PRO A 69 -3.26 -1.58 12.33
N ASN A 70 -2.76 -2.01 11.19
CA ASN A 70 -3.31 -3.15 10.45
C ASN A 70 -2.22 -4.14 10.06
N LYS A 71 -2.42 -5.42 10.41
CA LYS A 71 -1.44 -6.48 10.15
C LYS A 71 -1.14 -6.68 8.66
N TRP A 72 -2.14 -6.54 7.79
CA TRP A 72 -1.97 -6.76 6.36
C TRP A 72 -1.26 -5.59 5.69
N VAL A 73 -1.66 -4.36 6.00
CA VAL A 73 -0.96 -3.15 5.52
C VAL A 73 0.49 -3.14 6.00
N THR A 74 0.71 -3.48 7.28
CA THR A 74 2.05 -3.56 7.88
C THR A 74 2.92 -4.59 7.19
N LEU A 75 2.44 -5.82 6.97
CA LEU A 75 3.21 -6.86 6.28
C LEU A 75 3.63 -6.42 4.87
N ARG A 76 2.72 -5.76 4.14
CA ARG A 76 2.96 -5.30 2.77
C ARG A 76 3.99 -4.17 2.73
N ALA A 77 3.85 -3.16 3.58
CA ALA A 77 4.84 -2.09 3.72
C ALA A 77 6.22 -2.61 4.11
N LEU A 78 6.31 -3.56 5.05
CA LEU A 78 7.57 -4.20 5.43
C LEU A 78 8.20 -4.96 4.26
N ARG A 79 7.42 -5.64 3.43
CA ARG A 79 7.93 -6.32 2.22
C ARG A 79 8.49 -5.34 1.20
N VAL A 80 7.80 -4.23 0.95
CA VAL A 80 8.28 -3.15 0.07
C VAL A 80 9.61 -2.61 0.60
N ASN A 81 9.67 -2.21 1.87
CA ASN A 81 10.88 -1.66 2.48
C ASN A 81 12.03 -2.68 2.43
N LYS A 82 11.75 -3.94 2.78
CA LYS A 82 12.78 -5.00 2.69
C LYS A 82 13.34 -5.08 1.28
N LYS A 83 12.51 -5.17 0.23
CA LYS A 83 13.00 -5.27 -1.15
C LYS A 83 13.71 -4.01 -1.64
N ALA A 84 13.25 -2.83 -1.23
CA ALA A 84 13.87 -1.57 -1.62
C ALA A 84 15.26 -1.37 -1.00
N TYR A 85 15.49 -1.88 0.22
CA TYR A 85 16.71 -1.65 0.98
C TYR A 85 17.59 -2.90 1.19
N SER A 86 17.20 -4.10 0.72
CA SER A 86 18.00 -5.34 0.85
C SER A 86 18.98 -5.58 -0.31
N THR A 87 19.38 -4.54 -1.02
CA THR A 87 20.42 -4.66 -2.05
C THR A 87 21.79 -4.42 -1.41
N LEU A 88 22.29 -5.45 -0.72
CA LEU A 88 23.70 -5.68 -0.38
C LEU A 88 24.05 -7.11 -0.78
#